data_AF-A0A451B3J0-F1
#
_entry.id   AF-A0A451B3J0-F1
#
_cell.length_a   1.000
_cell.length_b   1.000
_cell.length_c   1.000
_cell.angle_alpha   90.00
_cell.angle_beta   90.00
_cell.angle_gamma   90.00
#
_symmetry.space_group_name_H-M   'P 1'
#
loop_
_entity.id
_entity.type
_entity.pdbx_description
1 polymer ?
#
loop_
_entity_poly.entity_id
_entity_poly.type
_entity_poly.pdbx_seq_one_letter_code
_entity_poly.pdbx_strand_id
1 'polypeptide(L)'
;MLQPTFVPRATGFCVSTLENMESTMKPSQKVAAAILSSMISVSAYAGDKGAFSENQICKAGIAKIMGRDPAIINIDRKANDAIYLSYVRKDDQSKWKYKCKLEDNRIIWGSDTGRWRSHPMDSKVTFKVSGNSIKVVDSFSDGSSSSETYSLGKVGN
;
A
#
# COMPACT_ATOMS: atom_id res chain seq x y z
N MET A 1 -19.76 68.24 -54.80
CA MET A 1 -19.91 66.86 -54.30
C MET A 1 -19.81 66.96 -52.79
N LEU A 2 -20.92 67.05 -52.08
CA LEU A 2 -21.83 65.97 -51.65
C LEU A 2 -21.35 65.26 -50.37
N GLN A 3 -22.24 65.27 -49.37
CA GLN A 3 -22.27 64.60 -48.05
C GLN A 3 -22.40 63.06 -48.17
N PRO A 4 -22.58 62.20 -47.12
CA PRO A 4 -22.88 62.42 -45.67
C PRO A 4 -21.95 61.68 -44.65
N THR A 5 -21.79 62.10 -43.37
CA THR A 5 -22.58 61.81 -42.12
C THR A 5 -22.90 60.33 -41.85
N PHE A 6 -22.68 59.74 -40.66
CA PHE A 6 -23.52 59.90 -39.44
C PHE A 6 -22.94 59.17 -38.19
N VAL A 7 -23.39 59.50 -36.96
CA VAL A 7 -23.01 58.88 -35.64
C VAL A 7 -24.24 58.87 -34.70
N PRO A 8 -24.60 57.75 -34.02
CA PRO A 8 -24.63 57.68 -32.52
C PRO A 8 -24.33 56.26 -31.94
N ARG A 9 -23.59 56.08 -30.83
CA ARG A 9 -23.89 56.18 -29.36
C ARG A 9 -24.67 54.98 -28.74
N ALA A 10 -24.12 54.47 -27.61
CA ALA A 10 -24.77 53.83 -26.43
C ALA A 10 -24.48 52.33 -26.10
N THR A 11 -23.63 52.14 -25.07
CA THR A 11 -23.74 51.20 -23.91
C THR A 11 -24.37 49.79 -24.03
N GLY A 12 -23.59 48.77 -23.62
CA GLY A 12 -24.05 47.49 -23.04
C GLY A 12 -22.82 46.68 -22.57
N PHE A 13 -22.50 46.39 -21.30
CA PHE A 13 -23.14 45.68 -20.16
C PHE A 13 -22.85 44.16 -20.10
N CYS A 14 -22.69 43.68 -18.85
CA CYS A 14 -22.58 42.29 -18.37
C CYS A 14 -21.37 41.41 -18.75
N VAL A 15 -20.52 41.19 -17.73
CA VAL A 15 -19.90 39.88 -17.47
C VAL A 15 -20.97 38.94 -16.90
N SER A 16 -21.11 37.76 -17.51
CA SER A 16 -21.85 36.59 -17.01
C SER A 16 -21.13 35.38 -17.62
N THR A 17 -20.45 34.50 -16.89
CA THR A 17 -20.93 33.63 -15.80
C THR A 17 -22.15 32.80 -16.20
N LEU A 18 -21.89 31.63 -16.76
CA LEU A 18 -22.71 30.42 -16.69
C LEU A 18 -21.71 29.26 -16.48
N GLU A 19 -21.82 28.42 -15.43
CA GLU A 19 -22.87 27.43 -15.17
C GLU A 19 -22.85 26.28 -16.22
N ASN A 20 -22.98 25.00 -15.88
CA ASN A 20 -23.22 24.36 -14.58
C ASN A 20 -22.74 22.89 -14.57
N MET A 21 -22.76 22.30 -13.37
CA MET A 21 -23.25 20.95 -13.02
C MET A 21 -22.83 20.72 -11.53
N GLU A 22 -23.69 20.85 -10.51
CA GLU A 22 -25.00 20.21 -10.29
C GLU A 22 -24.98 18.70 -10.63
N SER A 23 -25.47 17.76 -9.83
CA SER A 23 -26.09 17.81 -8.48
C SER A 23 -25.98 16.39 -7.86
N THR A 24 -26.39 16.04 -6.64
CA THR A 24 -27.23 16.65 -5.57
C THR A 24 -26.80 16.06 -4.22
N MET A 25 -27.02 16.76 -3.09
CA MET A 25 -27.21 16.08 -1.79
C MET A 25 -28.25 16.79 -0.91
N LYS A 26 -29.34 16.08 -0.60
CA LYS A 26 -30.41 16.40 0.38
C LYS A 26 -30.95 15.04 0.89
N PRO A 27 -31.53 14.91 2.10
CA PRO A 27 -32.29 15.95 2.80
C PRO A 27 -31.99 16.21 4.29
N SER A 28 -32.15 17.48 4.67
CA SER A 28 -32.76 18.01 5.90
C SER A 28 -32.90 17.11 7.15
N GLN A 29 -32.15 17.44 8.20
CA GLN A 29 -32.70 17.40 9.57
C GLN A 29 -32.15 18.56 10.43
N LYS A 30 -32.95 19.01 11.41
CA LYS A 30 -32.77 20.31 12.09
C LYS A 30 -31.59 20.29 13.08
N VAL A 31 -30.79 21.36 13.06
CA VAL A 31 -29.61 21.52 13.93
C VAL A 31 -30.06 21.91 15.35
N ALA A 32 -29.62 21.13 16.34
CA ALA A 32 -29.64 21.49 17.75
C ALA A 32 -28.20 21.38 18.32
N ALA A 33 -27.90 22.18 19.33
CA ALA A 33 -26.57 22.62 19.72
C ALA A 33 -25.52 21.55 20.10
N ALA A 34 -24.27 22.02 20.07
CA ALA A 34 -23.08 21.58 20.83
C ALA A 34 -21.99 20.78 20.08
N ILE A 35 -20.74 21.18 20.39
CA ILE A 35 -19.44 20.61 20.04
C ILE A 35 -19.10 20.59 18.52
N LEU A 36 -18.19 21.50 18.13
CA LEU A 36 -17.47 21.45 16.85
C LEU A 36 -16.42 20.32 16.87
N SER A 37 -16.90 19.09 16.91
CA SER A 37 -16.07 17.88 16.75
C SER A 37 -15.66 17.74 15.29
N SER A 38 -14.47 18.26 14.96
CA SER A 38 -13.83 18.02 13.66
C SER A 38 -13.63 16.52 13.45
N MET A 39 -14.55 15.88 12.72
CA MET A 39 -14.43 14.48 12.31
C MET A 39 -13.33 14.37 11.26
N ILE A 40 -12.09 14.21 11.72
CA ILE A 40 -11.00 13.75 10.88
C ILE A 40 -11.31 12.30 10.52
N SER A 41 -11.78 12.07 9.30
CA SER A 41 -11.96 10.74 8.75
C SER A 41 -10.60 10.05 8.62
N VAL A 42 -10.18 9.36 9.68
CA VAL A 42 -8.98 8.51 9.66
C VAL A 42 -9.28 7.33 8.73
N SER A 43 -8.87 7.45 7.47
CA SER A 43 -8.86 6.31 6.55
C SER A 43 -7.87 5.28 7.07
N ALA A 44 -8.41 4.24 7.71
CA ALA A 44 -7.62 3.06 8.05
C ALA A 44 -7.15 2.40 6.75
N TYR A 45 -5.91 2.70 6.35
CA TYR A 45 -5.22 2.03 5.25
C TYR A 45 -4.83 0.61 5.68
N ALA A 46 -5.83 -0.24 5.89
CA ALA A 46 -5.63 -1.68 6.01
C ALA A 46 -4.96 -2.17 4.72
N GLY A 47 -3.87 -2.92 4.87
CA GLY A 47 -3.10 -3.40 3.72
C GLY A 47 -3.92 -4.36 2.87
N ASP A 48 -4.25 -3.94 1.65
CA ASP A 48 -4.86 -4.84 0.68
C ASP A 48 -3.88 -5.98 0.35
N LYS A 49 -4.23 -7.17 0.83
CA LYS A 49 -3.54 -8.44 0.53
C LYS A 49 -3.92 -8.96 -0.87
N GLY A 50 -4.98 -8.42 -1.47
CA GLY A 50 -5.45 -8.74 -2.82
C GLY A 50 -5.59 -10.24 -3.05
N ALA A 51 -5.00 -10.74 -4.15
CA ALA A 51 -5.04 -12.15 -4.51
C ALA A 51 -3.98 -13.03 -3.79
N PHE A 52 -3.18 -12.48 -2.86
CA PHE A 52 -2.10 -13.21 -2.19
C PHE A 52 -2.49 -13.64 -0.77
N SER A 53 -2.24 -14.91 -0.46
CA SER A 53 -2.33 -15.42 0.91
C SER A 53 -1.18 -14.92 1.78
N GLU A 54 -1.38 -14.93 3.10
CA GLU A 54 -0.36 -14.54 4.07
C GLU A 54 0.92 -15.40 3.95
N ASN A 55 0.75 -16.68 3.65
CA ASN A 55 1.84 -17.62 3.37
C ASN A 55 2.70 -17.11 2.20
N GLN A 56 2.07 -16.72 1.10
CA GLN A 56 2.74 -16.21 -0.10
C GLN A 56 3.43 -14.86 0.16
N ILE A 57 2.77 -13.95 0.90
CA ILE A 57 3.36 -12.66 1.29
C ILE A 57 4.63 -12.89 2.14
N CYS A 58 4.56 -13.79 3.14
CA CYS A 58 5.72 -14.16 3.96
C CYS A 58 6.84 -14.84 3.15
N LYS A 59 6.49 -15.74 2.22
CA LYS A 59 7.43 -16.43 1.32
C LYS A 59 8.19 -15.42 0.44
N ALA A 60 7.47 -14.48 -0.18
CA ALA A 60 8.03 -13.37 -0.95
C ALA A 60 8.88 -12.42 -0.08
N GLY A 61 8.47 -12.18 1.17
CA GLY A 61 9.24 -11.43 2.17
C GLY A 61 10.61 -12.05 2.43
N ILE A 62 10.65 -13.31 2.88
CA ILE A 62 11.92 -14.02 3.17
C ILE A 62 12.78 -14.16 1.90
N ALA A 63 12.17 -14.40 0.74
CA ALA A 63 12.86 -14.40 -0.56
C ALA A 63 13.60 -13.09 -0.84
N LYS A 64 12.93 -11.93 -0.65
CA LYS A 64 13.51 -10.60 -0.83
C LYS A 64 14.67 -10.34 0.12
N ILE A 65 14.51 -10.69 1.39
CA ILE A 65 15.47 -10.42 2.47
C ILE A 65 16.73 -11.27 2.28
N MET A 66 16.58 -12.54 1.94
CA MET A 66 17.70 -13.49 1.80
C MET A 66 18.33 -13.48 0.40
N GLY A 67 17.74 -12.75 -0.56
CA GLY A 67 18.14 -12.80 -1.97
C GLY A 67 18.06 -14.23 -2.51
N ARG A 68 16.90 -14.87 -2.37
CA ARG A 68 16.66 -16.25 -2.80
C ARG A 68 15.34 -16.34 -3.58
N ASP A 69 15.20 -17.36 -4.42
CA ASP A 69 13.97 -17.62 -5.16
C ASP A 69 12.85 -18.05 -4.18
N PRO A 70 11.66 -17.43 -4.20
CA PRO A 70 10.55 -17.85 -3.35
C PRO A 70 10.13 -19.31 -3.56
N ALA A 71 10.40 -19.91 -4.74
CA ALA A 71 10.07 -21.30 -5.03
C ALA A 71 10.87 -22.33 -4.20
N ILE A 72 12.05 -21.97 -3.64
CA ILE A 72 12.81 -22.89 -2.77
C ILE A 72 12.43 -22.80 -1.29
N ILE A 73 11.55 -21.85 -0.93
CA ILE A 73 11.09 -21.63 0.43
C ILE A 73 9.83 -22.45 0.68
N ASN A 74 9.83 -23.25 1.74
CA ASN A 74 8.70 -24.07 2.14
C ASN A 74 8.02 -23.47 3.37
N ILE A 75 6.71 -23.64 3.49
CA ILE A 75 5.94 -23.32 4.68
C ILE A 75 5.92 -24.58 5.56
N ASP A 76 6.55 -24.54 6.74
CA ASP A 76 6.59 -25.69 7.65
C ASP A 76 5.29 -25.79 8.48
N ARG A 77 4.76 -24.66 8.97
CA ARG A 77 3.53 -24.57 9.81
C ARG A 77 3.06 -23.13 9.99
N LYS A 78 1.82 -22.95 10.45
CA LYS A 78 1.29 -21.68 10.99
C LYS A 78 0.87 -21.89 12.45
N ALA A 79 1.29 -21.00 13.36
CA ALA A 79 0.95 -21.04 14.79
C ALA A 79 1.14 -19.66 15.43
N ASN A 80 0.26 -19.26 16.36
CA ASN A 80 0.35 -17.98 17.10
C ASN A 80 0.52 -16.75 16.18
N ASP A 81 -0.30 -16.68 15.13
CA ASP A 81 -0.25 -15.67 14.05
C ASP A 81 1.09 -15.54 13.31
N ALA A 82 2.02 -16.47 13.55
CA ALA A 82 3.27 -16.62 12.85
C ALA A 82 3.24 -17.78 11.86
N ILE A 83 3.74 -17.53 10.66
CA ILE A 83 4.02 -18.51 9.62
C ILE A 83 5.50 -18.87 9.75
N TYR A 84 5.79 -20.16 9.89
CA TYR A 84 7.14 -20.70 9.98
C TYR A 84 7.55 -21.19 8.59
N LEU A 85 8.72 -20.75 8.13
CA LEU A 85 9.25 -21.02 6.80
C LEU A 85 10.65 -21.62 6.92
N SER A 86 11.01 -22.51 5.99
CA SER A 86 12.39 -22.97 5.85
C SER A 86 12.82 -23.19 4.41
N TYR A 87 14.12 -23.09 4.16
CA TYR A 87 14.72 -23.50 2.90
C TYR A 87 16.07 -24.16 3.15
N VAL A 88 16.49 -25.02 2.22
CA VAL A 88 17.84 -25.58 2.19
C VAL A 88 18.66 -24.74 1.22
N ARG A 89 19.75 -24.14 1.70
CA ARG A 89 20.67 -23.38 0.84
C ARG A 89 21.47 -24.37 -0.01
N LYS A 90 21.38 -24.27 -1.35
CA LYS A 90 22.06 -25.20 -2.26
C LYS A 90 23.59 -25.18 -2.11
N ASP A 91 24.13 -24.01 -1.79
CA ASP A 91 25.57 -23.70 -1.69
C ASP A 91 26.30 -24.57 -0.65
N ASP A 92 25.65 -24.87 0.49
CA ASP A 92 26.25 -25.57 1.64
C ASP A 92 25.32 -26.62 2.29
N GLN A 93 24.14 -26.86 1.72
CA GLN A 93 23.07 -27.72 2.25
C GLN A 93 22.53 -27.33 3.64
N SER A 94 22.82 -26.13 4.14
CA SER A 94 22.29 -25.66 5.43
C SER A 94 20.78 -25.42 5.37
N LYS A 95 20.01 -26.03 6.29
CA LYS A 95 18.58 -25.74 6.48
C LYS A 95 18.39 -24.50 7.33
N TRP A 96 17.93 -23.41 6.71
CA TRP A 96 17.58 -22.16 7.38
C TRP A 96 16.10 -22.15 7.77
N LYS A 97 15.78 -21.63 8.96
CA LYS A 97 14.41 -21.54 9.48
C LYS A 97 14.08 -20.11 9.95
N TYR A 98 12.90 -19.65 9.56
CA TYR A 98 12.40 -18.31 9.83
C TYR A 98 10.96 -18.36 10.32
N LYS A 99 10.55 -17.25 10.92
CA LYS A 99 9.17 -16.96 11.28
C LYS A 99 8.80 -15.59 10.72
N CYS A 100 7.57 -15.47 10.26
CA CYS A 100 7.02 -14.27 9.65
C CYS A 100 5.59 -14.07 10.16
N LYS A 101 5.22 -12.82 10.43
CA LYS A 101 3.84 -12.40 10.68
C LYS A 101 3.56 -11.10 9.94
N LEU A 102 2.29 -10.82 9.65
CA LEU A 102 1.88 -9.61 8.96
C LEU A 102 1.24 -8.64 9.95
N GLU A 103 1.69 -7.38 9.89
CA GLU A 103 1.10 -6.25 10.61
C GLU A 103 0.75 -5.21 9.54
N ASP A 104 -0.55 -5.11 9.19
CA ASP A 104 -1.05 -4.33 8.05
C ASP A 104 -0.29 -4.65 6.73
N ASN A 105 0.45 -3.67 6.20
CA ASN A 105 1.28 -3.78 4.99
C ASN A 105 2.74 -4.15 5.29
N ARG A 106 3.08 -4.46 6.55
CA ARG A 106 4.43 -4.74 7.03
C ARG A 106 4.62 -6.23 7.28
N ILE A 107 5.77 -6.75 6.85
CA ILE A 107 6.24 -8.10 7.14
C ILE A 107 7.18 -7.99 8.35
N ILE A 108 6.75 -8.52 9.50
CA ILE A 108 7.62 -8.69 10.68
C ILE A 108 8.19 -10.10 10.64
N TRP A 109 9.52 -10.21 10.62
CA TRP A 109 10.20 -11.49 10.46
C TRP A 109 11.29 -11.72 11.51
N GLY A 110 11.77 -12.94 11.62
CA GLY A 110 12.93 -13.32 12.43
C GLY A 110 13.39 -14.74 12.10
N SER A 111 14.51 -15.18 12.68
CA SER A 111 14.84 -16.61 12.70
C SER A 111 13.93 -17.37 13.68
N ASP A 112 13.79 -18.68 13.49
CA ASP A 112 12.91 -19.57 14.27
C ASP A 112 12.97 -19.29 15.80
N THR A 113 14.18 -19.35 16.38
CA THR A 113 14.44 -19.06 17.80
C THR A 113 14.87 -17.62 18.10
N GLY A 114 15.04 -16.76 17.09
CA GLY A 114 15.58 -15.40 17.27
C GLY A 114 14.55 -14.32 17.63
N ARG A 115 15.05 -13.10 17.86
CA ARG A 115 14.22 -11.90 18.06
C ARG A 115 13.49 -11.53 16.77
N TRP A 116 12.24 -11.09 16.89
CA TRP A 116 11.48 -10.42 15.83
C TRP A 116 12.12 -9.08 15.43
N ARG A 117 12.25 -8.82 14.12
CA ARG A 117 12.81 -7.59 13.54
C ARG A 117 11.78 -6.44 13.55
N SER A 118 11.40 -6.01 14.75
CA SER A 118 10.41 -4.94 14.99
C SER A 118 11.00 -3.62 15.49
N HIS A 119 12.29 -3.56 15.86
CA HIS A 119 12.94 -2.39 16.44
C HIS A 119 13.05 -1.25 15.40
N PRO A 120 13.07 0.05 15.81
CA PRO A 120 13.19 1.17 14.86
C PRO A 120 14.46 1.14 13.99
N MET A 121 15.53 0.50 14.48
CA MET A 121 16.80 0.29 13.77
C MET A 121 16.85 -1.01 12.95
N ASP A 122 15.83 -1.87 13.03
CA ASP A 122 15.70 -3.02 12.12
C ASP A 122 15.19 -2.54 10.76
N SER A 123 15.50 -3.28 9.69
CA SER A 123 14.95 -2.99 8.37
C SER A 123 13.42 -3.16 8.34
N LYS A 124 12.75 -2.27 7.62
CA LYS A 124 11.30 -2.21 7.49
C LYS A 124 10.90 -2.87 6.19
N VAL A 125 10.52 -4.14 6.28
CA VAL A 125 10.00 -4.91 5.14
C VAL A 125 8.50 -4.63 4.99
N THR A 126 8.11 -4.08 3.85
CA THR A 126 6.72 -3.76 3.49
C THR A 126 6.35 -4.45 2.18
N PHE A 127 5.05 -4.64 1.96
CA PHE A 127 4.54 -5.21 0.73
C PHE A 127 3.39 -4.39 0.16
N LYS A 128 3.22 -4.46 -1.16
CA LYS A 128 2.06 -3.94 -1.89
C LYS A 128 1.67 -4.95 -2.96
N VAL A 129 0.39 -5.33 -2.96
CA VAL A 129 -0.20 -6.19 -3.98
C VAL A 129 -0.82 -5.33 -5.08
N SER A 130 -0.64 -5.76 -6.32
CA SER A 130 -1.21 -5.15 -7.53
C SER A 130 -1.67 -6.29 -8.44
N GLY A 131 -2.94 -6.69 -8.33
CA GLY A 131 -3.49 -7.85 -9.05
C GLY A 131 -2.73 -9.14 -8.73
N ASN A 132 -2.14 -9.77 -9.75
CA ASN A 132 -1.39 -11.02 -9.63
C ASN A 132 0.12 -10.83 -9.35
N SER A 133 0.56 -9.63 -8.96
CA SER A 133 1.94 -9.34 -8.59
C SER A 133 2.04 -8.71 -7.19
N ILE A 134 3.06 -9.11 -6.43
CA ILE A 134 3.42 -8.55 -5.13
C ILE A 134 4.78 -7.85 -5.23
N LYS A 135 4.83 -6.57 -4.87
CA LYS A 135 6.08 -5.83 -4.68
C LYS A 135 6.44 -5.84 -3.20
N VAL A 136 7.63 -6.33 -2.87
CA VAL A 136 8.20 -6.29 -1.51
C VAL A 136 9.31 -5.25 -1.49
N VAL A 137 9.31 -4.37 -0.48
CA VAL A 137 10.30 -3.31 -0.29
C VAL A 137 10.93 -3.49 1.10
N ASP A 138 12.26 -3.61 1.14
CA ASP A 138 13.06 -3.63 2.36
C ASP A 138 13.76 -2.27 2.50
N SER A 139 13.41 -1.51 3.53
CA SER A 139 13.93 -0.15 3.77
C SER A 139 14.80 -0.11 5.03
N PHE A 140 15.97 0.49 4.93
CA PHE A 140 16.98 0.55 5.99
C PHE A 140 16.98 1.92 6.69
N SER A 141 17.59 2.00 7.87
CA SER A 141 17.62 3.23 8.69
C SER A 141 18.55 4.32 8.15
N ASP A 142 19.44 4.00 7.21
CA ASP A 142 20.29 4.93 6.46
C ASP A 142 19.55 5.60 5.28
N GLY A 143 18.27 5.26 5.07
CA GLY A 143 17.46 5.75 3.95
C GLY A 143 17.61 4.95 2.65
N SER A 144 18.51 3.96 2.60
CA SER A 144 18.58 3.04 1.48
C SER A 144 17.37 2.10 1.46
N SER A 145 17.02 1.61 0.27
CA SER A 145 15.97 0.60 0.13
C SER A 145 16.22 -0.31 -1.06
N SER A 146 15.69 -1.53 -0.98
CA SER A 146 15.76 -2.54 -2.03
C SER A 146 14.37 -3.13 -2.24
N SER A 147 13.89 -3.18 -3.48
CA SER A 147 12.58 -3.75 -3.79
C SER A 147 12.65 -4.84 -4.85
N GLU A 148 11.82 -5.86 -4.70
CA GLU A 148 11.66 -6.95 -5.67
C GLU A 148 10.17 -7.15 -5.98
N THR A 149 9.85 -7.60 -7.19
CA THR A 149 8.45 -7.86 -7.59
C THR A 149 8.29 -9.30 -8.05
N TYR A 150 7.40 -10.03 -7.39
CA TYR A 150 7.11 -11.43 -7.71
C TYR A 150 5.69 -11.57 -8.24
N SER A 151 5.51 -12.31 -9.33
CA SER A 151 4.17 -12.74 -9.76
C SER A 151 3.69 -13.94 -8.94
N LEU A 152 2.37 -14.10 -8.80
CA LEU A 152 1.73 -15.17 -8.03
C LEU A 152 2.28 -16.57 -8.38
N GLY A 153 2.43 -16.86 -9.67
CA GLY A 153 2.98 -18.13 -10.16
C GLY A 153 4.47 -18.37 -9.85
N LYS A 154 5.24 -17.32 -9.51
CA LYS A 154 6.64 -17.45 -9.03
C LYS A 154 6.70 -17.72 -7.53
N VAL A 155 5.80 -17.12 -6.76
CA VAL A 155 5.69 -17.42 -5.32
C VAL A 155 5.14 -18.84 -5.12
N GLY A 156 4.24 -19.30 -5.99
CA GLY A 156 3.54 -20.58 -5.85
C GLY A 156 2.54 -20.54 -4.71
N ASN A 157 1.90 -21.68 -4.42
CA ASN A 157 1.03 -21.82 -3.24
C ASN A 157 1.84 -22.19 -1.98
#